data_AF-A0A7C7XGP0-F1
#
_entry.id   AF-A0A7C7XGP0-F1
#
_cell.length_a   1.000
_cell.length_b   1.000
_cell.length_c   1.000
_cell.angle_alpha   90.00
_cell.angle_beta   90.00
_cell.angle_gamma   90.00
#
_symmetry.space_group_name_H-M   'P 1'
#
loop_
_entity.id
_entity.type
_entity.pdbx_description
1 polymer ?
#
loop_
_entity_poly.entity_id
_entity_poly.type
_entity_poly.pdbx_seq_one_letter_code
_entity_poly.pdbx_strand_id
1 'polypeptide(L)'
;MNFYRSISAGLGVGSIAAIIAILISLPLKSPDDILFNAASVGFAAVGFGGLAGLSWHWSQRDLAVGRQYLASSIGMIVAALAVAAAAGLQFEDALVFTVPLALISSIIPIVGTPIAAKSEKFRNCNYLLLVAIAVAMSIALAGQGDQESGSLSLPPP
;
A
#
# COMPACT_ATOMS: atom_id res chain seq x y z
N MET A 1 -17.13 -2.58 -17.92
CA MET A 1 -15.92 -1.74 -18.05
C MET A 1 -14.70 -2.64 -18.29
N ASN A 2 -13.75 -2.19 -19.12
CA ASN A 2 -12.62 -3.03 -19.55
C ASN A 2 -11.75 -3.49 -18.36
N PHE A 3 -11.36 -4.77 -18.37
CA PHE A 3 -10.46 -5.37 -17.38
C PHE A 3 -9.20 -4.53 -17.18
N TYR A 4 -8.54 -4.16 -18.28
CA TYR A 4 -7.33 -3.33 -18.28
C TYR A 4 -7.51 -2.02 -17.50
N ARG A 5 -8.65 -1.32 -17.67
CA ARG A 5 -8.93 -0.04 -16.98
C ARG A 5 -9.12 -0.23 -15.48
N SER A 6 -9.72 -1.35 -15.06
CA SER A 6 -9.97 -1.62 -13.65
C SER A 6 -8.67 -1.99 -12.92
N ILE A 7 -7.84 -2.82 -13.57
CA ILE A 7 -6.54 -3.22 -13.04
C ILE A 7 -5.54 -2.05 -13.04
N SER A 8 -5.44 -1.28 -14.12
CA SER A 8 -4.50 -0.15 -14.18
C SER A 8 -4.85 0.94 -13.18
N ALA A 9 -6.15 1.24 -12.98
CA ALA A 9 -6.61 2.14 -11.93
C ALA A 9 -6.25 1.61 -10.53
N GLY A 10 -6.49 0.32 -10.27
CA GLY A 10 -6.14 -0.31 -9.00
C GLY A 10 -4.64 -0.26 -8.71
N LEU A 11 -3.81 -0.68 -9.68
CA LEU A 11 -2.36 -0.62 -9.57
C LEU A 11 -1.86 0.81 -9.38
N GLY A 12 -2.39 1.77 -10.13
CA GLY A 12 -2.02 3.18 -10.02
C GLY A 12 -2.30 3.77 -8.64
N VAL A 13 -3.50 3.52 -8.11
CA VAL A 13 -3.87 3.96 -6.76
C VAL A 13 -3.06 3.20 -5.70
N GLY A 14 -2.80 1.91 -5.92
CA GLY A 14 -1.88 1.09 -5.12
C GLY A 14 -0.47 1.65 -5.07
N SER A 15 0.05 2.18 -6.19
CA SER A 15 1.35 2.85 -6.23
C SER A 15 1.37 4.15 -5.43
N ILE A 16 0.29 4.92 -5.46
CA ILE A 16 0.16 6.12 -4.60
C ILE A 16 0.16 5.70 -3.13
N ALA A 17 -0.62 4.67 -2.78
CA ALA A 17 -0.64 4.12 -1.43
C ALA A 17 0.74 3.61 -1.00
N ALA A 18 1.47 2.94 -1.90
CA ALA A 18 2.82 2.46 -1.68
C ALA A 18 3.80 3.60 -1.39
N ILE A 19 3.79 4.66 -2.18
CA ILE A 19 4.66 5.82 -1.97
C ILE A 19 4.38 6.44 -0.59
N ILE A 20 3.10 6.66 -0.25
CA ILE A 20 2.71 7.22 1.06
C ILE A 20 3.14 6.29 2.20
N ALA A 21 2.89 4.99 2.05
CA ALA A 21 3.25 3.97 3.02
C ALA A 21 4.76 3.90 3.25
N ILE A 22 5.57 3.91 2.19
CA ILE A 22 7.03 3.93 2.26
C ILE A 22 7.50 5.17 3.03
N LEU A 23 7.02 6.36 2.67
CA LEU A 23 7.42 7.61 3.32
C LEU A 23 7.06 7.62 4.81
N ILE A 24 5.92 7.04 5.18
CA ILE A 24 5.49 6.90 6.58
C ILE A 24 6.27 5.80 7.30
N SER A 25 6.73 4.76 6.62
CA SER A 25 7.57 3.71 7.23
C SER A 25 8.98 4.17 7.57
N LEU A 26 9.53 5.15 6.86
CA LEU A 26 10.91 5.62 7.07
C LEU A 26 11.20 6.11 8.50
N PRO A 27 10.37 6.98 9.13
CA PRO A 27 10.59 7.41 10.51
C PRO A 27 10.17 6.38 11.56
N LEU A 28 9.52 5.27 11.16
CA LEU A 28 9.06 4.25 12.09
C LEU A 28 10.13 3.19 12.24
N LYS A 29 10.43 2.81 13.49
CA LYS A 29 11.37 1.73 13.75
C LYS A 29 10.82 0.40 13.20
N SER A 30 11.56 -0.19 12.28
CA SER A 30 11.22 -1.47 11.67
C SER A 30 11.40 -2.59 12.71
N PRO A 31 10.41 -3.50 12.87
CA PRO A 31 10.56 -4.64 13.78
C PRO A 31 11.50 -5.73 13.22
N ASP A 32 11.67 -5.78 11.90
CA ASP A 32 12.58 -6.69 11.20
C ASP A 32 12.94 -6.11 9.82
N ASP A 33 14.22 -5.93 9.54
CA ASP A 33 14.70 -5.25 8.32
C ASP A 33 14.59 -6.11 7.06
N ILE A 34 14.34 -7.41 7.20
CA ILE A 34 14.18 -8.32 6.06
C ILE A 34 12.72 -8.34 5.62
N LEU A 35 11.80 -8.53 6.57
CA LEU A 35 10.37 -8.71 6.35
C LEU A 35 9.55 -7.42 6.37
N PHE A 36 10.00 -6.39 7.10
CA PHE A 36 9.28 -5.13 7.31
C PHE A 36 10.07 -3.91 6.86
N ASN A 37 10.76 -4.02 5.72
CA ASN A 37 11.42 -2.88 5.07
C ASN A 37 10.52 -2.15 4.05
N ALA A 38 10.99 -1.00 3.58
CA ALA A 38 10.33 -0.20 2.55
C ALA A 38 9.98 -1.00 1.27
N ALA A 39 10.79 -2.00 0.91
CA ALA A 39 10.52 -2.82 -0.26
C ALA A 39 9.26 -3.68 -0.06
N SER A 40 9.22 -4.44 1.04
CA SER A 40 8.09 -5.31 1.39
C SER A 40 6.78 -4.53 1.49
N VAL A 41 6.81 -3.36 2.14
CA VAL A 41 5.69 -2.43 2.27
C VAL A 41 5.21 -1.94 0.91
N GLY A 42 6.14 -1.47 0.08
CA GLY A 42 5.82 -0.92 -1.23
C GLY A 42 5.21 -1.96 -2.16
N PHE A 43 5.81 -3.16 -2.23
CA PHE A 43 5.27 -4.26 -3.03
C PHE A 43 3.91 -4.74 -2.53
N ALA A 44 3.72 -4.86 -1.20
CA ALA A 44 2.44 -5.23 -0.61
C ALA A 44 1.36 -4.22 -0.99
N ALA A 45 1.64 -2.91 -0.88
CA ALA A 45 0.70 -1.85 -1.22
C ALA A 45 0.32 -1.83 -2.71
N VAL A 46 1.28 -2.03 -3.61
CA VAL A 46 0.99 -2.17 -5.06
C VAL A 46 0.14 -3.43 -5.31
N GLY A 47 0.45 -4.54 -4.65
CA GLY A 47 -0.33 -5.78 -4.72
C GLY A 47 -1.78 -5.60 -4.27
N PHE A 48 -2.01 -4.92 -3.14
CA PHE A 48 -3.34 -4.53 -2.67
C PHE A 48 -4.08 -3.66 -3.69
N GLY A 49 -3.38 -2.76 -4.37
CA GLY A 49 -3.88 -2.02 -5.53
C GLY A 49 -4.43 -2.93 -6.62
N GLY A 50 -3.65 -3.93 -7.03
CA GLY A 50 -4.07 -4.93 -8.01
C GLY A 50 -5.32 -5.71 -7.56
N LEU A 51 -5.35 -6.16 -6.30
CA LEU A 51 -6.50 -6.87 -5.73
C LEU A 51 -7.76 -6.00 -5.67
N ALA A 52 -7.62 -4.71 -5.34
CA ALA A 52 -8.72 -3.75 -5.38
C ALA A 52 -9.25 -3.55 -6.81
N GLY A 53 -8.34 -3.44 -7.80
CA GLY A 53 -8.69 -3.37 -9.23
C GLY A 53 -9.45 -4.60 -9.73
N LEU A 54 -9.01 -5.79 -9.31
CA LEU A 54 -9.63 -7.07 -9.66
C LEU A 54 -11.01 -7.21 -9.01
N SER A 55 -11.11 -6.93 -7.71
CA SER A 55 -12.36 -6.92 -6.95
C SER A 55 -13.37 -5.95 -7.57
N TRP A 56 -12.90 -4.78 -7.99
CA TRP A 56 -13.72 -3.78 -8.66
C TRP A 56 -14.20 -4.25 -10.03
N HIS A 57 -13.35 -4.93 -10.80
CA HIS A 57 -13.75 -5.50 -12.08
C HIS A 57 -14.88 -6.52 -11.95
N TRP A 58 -14.76 -7.43 -10.98
CA TRP A 58 -15.75 -8.49 -10.77
C TRP A 58 -17.05 -8.02 -10.13
N SER A 59 -17.04 -6.91 -9.40
CA SER A 59 -18.24 -6.37 -8.75
C SER A 59 -19.17 -5.57 -9.69
N GLN A 60 -18.91 -5.51 -11.01
CA GLN A 60 -19.64 -4.67 -11.97
C GLN A 60 -21.05 -5.17 -12.31
N ARG A 61 -21.94 -5.18 -11.31
CA ARG A 61 -23.39 -5.17 -11.47
C ARG A 61 -23.92 -3.80 -11.03
N ASP A 62 -24.19 -2.92 -12.00
CA ASP A 62 -25.00 -1.67 -12.03
C ASP A 62 -25.09 -0.69 -10.82
N LEU A 63 -24.48 -0.94 -9.67
CA LEU A 63 -24.54 -0.10 -8.48
C LEU A 63 -23.26 0.73 -8.29
N ALA A 64 -23.40 1.89 -7.66
CA ALA A 64 -22.30 2.82 -7.39
C ALA A 64 -21.13 2.14 -6.63
N VAL A 65 -21.46 1.25 -5.69
CA VAL A 65 -20.56 0.29 -5.05
C VAL A 65 -21.37 -1.00 -4.81
N GLY A 66 -21.04 -2.08 -5.51
CA GLY A 66 -21.75 -3.35 -5.35
C GLY A 66 -21.49 -4.00 -3.99
N ARG A 67 -22.45 -4.78 -3.48
CA ARG A 67 -22.29 -5.56 -2.24
C ARG A 67 -21.08 -6.50 -2.29
N GLN A 68 -20.75 -7.01 -3.48
CA GLN A 68 -19.58 -7.84 -3.71
C GLN A 68 -18.28 -7.07 -3.49
N TYR A 69 -18.17 -5.85 -4.03
CA TYR A 69 -17.01 -4.99 -3.78
C TYR A 69 -16.85 -4.63 -2.32
N LEU A 70 -17.95 -4.32 -1.62
CA LEU A 70 -17.90 -4.03 -0.19
C LEU A 70 -17.42 -5.25 0.59
N ALA A 71 -17.96 -6.43 0.32
CA ALA A 71 -17.55 -7.67 0.98
C ALA A 71 -16.07 -7.99 0.74
N SER A 72 -15.58 -7.87 -0.51
CA SER A 72 -14.16 -8.08 -0.81
C SER A 72 -13.28 -7.02 -0.16
N SER A 73 -13.74 -5.76 -0.10
CA SER A 73 -13.01 -4.66 0.55
C SER A 73 -12.86 -4.88 2.04
N ILE A 74 -13.94 -5.29 2.73
CA ILE A 74 -13.89 -5.66 4.15
C ILE A 74 -12.93 -6.84 4.33
N GLY A 75 -13.01 -7.86 3.48
CA GLY A 75 -12.09 -9.01 3.52
C GLY A 75 -10.62 -8.61 3.37
N MET A 76 -10.31 -7.68 2.46
CA MET A 76 -8.96 -7.13 2.28
C MET A 76 -8.47 -6.36 3.51
N ILE A 77 -9.31 -5.51 4.11
CA ILE A 77 -8.95 -4.77 5.34
C ILE A 77 -8.70 -5.74 6.49
N VAL A 78 -9.59 -6.72 6.68
CA VAL A 78 -9.44 -7.74 7.72
C VAL A 78 -8.17 -8.55 7.50
N ALA A 79 -7.86 -8.95 6.26
CA ALA A 79 -6.63 -9.67 5.94
C ALA A 79 -5.38 -8.81 6.23
N ALA A 80 -5.38 -7.54 5.84
CA ALA A 80 -4.26 -6.63 6.11
C ALA A 80 -4.04 -6.45 7.62
N LEU A 81 -5.12 -6.25 8.39
CA LEU A 81 -5.06 -6.13 9.85
C LEU A 81 -4.67 -7.45 10.52
N ALA A 82 -5.08 -8.59 9.98
CA ALA A 82 -4.67 -9.91 10.49
C ALA A 82 -3.16 -10.13 10.31
N VAL A 83 -2.59 -9.70 9.18
CA VAL A 83 -1.13 -9.72 8.98
C VAL A 83 -0.42 -8.80 9.99
N ALA A 84 -0.93 -7.59 10.21
CA ALA A 84 -0.38 -6.68 11.21
C ALA A 84 -0.48 -7.27 12.64
N ALA A 85 -1.61 -7.87 12.99
CA ALA A 85 -1.80 -8.55 14.27
C ALA A 85 -0.85 -9.73 14.44
N ALA A 86 -0.67 -10.54 13.40
CA ALA A 86 0.26 -11.66 13.41
C ALA A 86 1.72 -11.21 13.58
N ALA A 87 2.10 -10.07 13.00
CA ALA A 87 3.41 -9.46 13.22
C ALA A 87 3.60 -9.05 14.69
N GLY A 88 2.58 -8.45 15.30
CA GLY A 88 2.58 -8.10 16.73
C GLY A 88 2.68 -9.29 17.70
N LEU A 89 2.38 -10.51 17.24
CA LEU A 89 2.59 -11.73 18.04
C LEU A 89 4.04 -12.24 17.99
N GLN A 90 4.81 -11.83 16.98
CA GLN A 90 6.17 -12.32 16.74
C GLN A 90 7.25 -11.29 17.09
N PHE A 91 6.92 -10.00 17.00
CA PHE A 91 7.87 -8.90 17.15
C PHE A 91 7.33 -7.85 18.13
N GLU A 92 8.18 -7.39 19.03
CA GLU A 92 7.86 -6.27 19.94
C GLU A 92 7.65 -4.97 19.13
N ASP A 93 6.68 -4.16 19.55
CA ASP A 93 6.29 -2.89 18.93
C ASP A 93 5.87 -2.93 17.44
N ALA A 94 5.78 -4.11 16.82
CA ALA A 94 5.43 -4.25 15.42
C ALA A 94 4.03 -3.73 15.06
N LEU A 95 3.10 -3.61 16.02
CA LEU A 95 1.77 -3.04 15.78
C LEU A 95 1.83 -1.55 15.44
N VAL A 96 2.74 -0.80 16.08
CA VAL A 96 2.90 0.65 15.83
C VAL A 96 3.38 0.90 14.41
N PHE A 97 4.20 -0.02 13.88
CA PHE A 97 4.64 -0.03 12.49
C PHE A 97 3.55 -0.56 11.56
N THR A 98 3.14 -1.81 11.72
CA THR A 98 2.35 -2.53 10.71
C THR A 98 0.90 -2.07 10.58
N VAL A 99 0.26 -1.57 11.64
CA VAL A 99 -1.17 -1.19 11.59
C VAL A 99 -1.41 0.05 10.70
N PRO A 100 -0.72 1.19 10.88
CA PRO A 100 -0.86 2.34 9.98
C PRO A 100 -0.60 1.99 8.52
N LEU A 101 0.45 1.18 8.29
CA LEU A 101 0.86 0.71 6.98
C LEU A 101 -0.19 -0.19 6.32
N ALA A 102 -0.78 -1.12 7.07
CA ALA A 102 -1.89 -1.96 6.62
C ALA A 102 -3.13 -1.13 6.27
N LEU A 103 -3.43 -0.09 7.05
CA LEU A 103 -4.58 0.79 6.79
C LEU A 103 -4.37 1.64 5.53
N ILE A 104 -3.20 2.25 5.36
CA ILE A 104 -2.88 3.06 4.17
C ILE A 104 -2.93 2.19 2.91
N SER A 105 -2.27 1.03 2.94
CA SER A 105 -2.17 0.12 1.81
C SER A 105 -3.50 -0.54 1.43
N SER A 106 -4.47 -0.64 2.35
CA SER A 106 -5.80 -1.19 2.05
C SER A 106 -6.82 -0.10 1.72
N ILE A 107 -6.95 0.94 2.55
CA ILE A 107 -8.02 1.95 2.42
C ILE A 107 -7.84 2.79 1.16
N ILE A 108 -6.62 3.26 0.86
CA ILE A 108 -6.39 4.13 -0.30
C ILE A 108 -6.75 3.39 -1.61
N PRO A 109 -6.32 2.15 -1.86
CA PRO A 109 -6.78 1.40 -3.02
C PRO A 109 -8.27 1.11 -3.05
N ILE A 110 -8.87 0.72 -1.92
CA ILE A 110 -10.31 0.41 -1.85
C ILE A 110 -11.17 1.62 -2.21
N VAL A 111 -10.80 2.81 -1.73
CA VAL A 111 -11.57 4.03 -2.00
C VAL A 111 -11.19 4.63 -3.36
N GLY A 112 -9.89 4.67 -3.68
CA GLY A 112 -9.39 5.34 -4.87
C GLY A 112 -9.61 4.56 -6.17
N THR A 113 -9.60 3.22 -6.14
CA THR A 113 -9.83 2.39 -7.34
C THR A 113 -11.14 2.70 -8.06
N PRO A 114 -12.32 2.70 -7.40
CA PRO A 114 -13.58 3.01 -8.10
C PRO A 114 -13.61 4.43 -8.64
N ILE A 115 -13.02 5.39 -7.92
CA ILE A 115 -12.92 6.81 -8.34
C ILE A 115 -12.07 6.92 -9.61
N ALA A 116 -10.86 6.36 -9.57
CA ALA A 116 -9.92 6.36 -10.68
C ALA A 116 -10.48 5.61 -11.90
N ALA A 117 -11.11 4.45 -11.68
CA ALA A 117 -11.66 3.64 -12.74
C ALA A 117 -12.89 4.28 -13.41
N LYS A 118 -13.74 5.00 -12.67
CA LYS A 118 -14.94 5.67 -13.23
C LYS A 118 -14.63 7.03 -13.85
N SER A 119 -13.66 7.77 -13.31
CA SER A 119 -13.35 9.12 -13.74
C SER A 119 -12.72 9.17 -15.14
N GLU A 120 -13.19 10.10 -15.98
CA GLU A 120 -12.57 10.37 -17.28
C GLU A 120 -11.25 11.13 -17.15
N LYS A 121 -11.08 11.92 -16.09
CA LYS A 121 -9.85 12.70 -15.82
C LYS A 121 -8.63 11.79 -15.72
N PHE A 122 -8.82 10.59 -15.17
CA PHE A 122 -7.75 9.62 -14.99
C PHE A 122 -7.65 8.59 -16.12
N ARG A 123 -8.47 8.71 -17.17
CA ARG A 123 -8.49 7.74 -18.30
C ARG A 123 -7.16 7.66 -19.04
N ASN A 124 -6.46 8.79 -19.16
CA ASN A 124 -5.17 8.89 -19.83
C ASN A 124 -3.99 8.91 -18.85
N CYS A 125 -4.22 8.62 -17.56
CA CYS A 125 -3.16 8.62 -16.58
C CYS A 125 -2.21 7.44 -16.87
N ASN A 126 -0.90 7.70 -16.94
CA ASN A 126 0.07 6.66 -17.20
C ASN A 126 0.39 5.90 -15.91
N TYR A 127 -0.50 4.98 -15.54
CA TYR A 127 -0.36 4.19 -14.30
C TYR A 127 0.90 3.33 -14.26
N LEU A 128 1.46 2.94 -15.42
CA LEU A 128 2.74 2.22 -15.47
C LEU A 128 3.89 3.07 -14.92
N LEU A 129 3.87 4.39 -15.17
CA LEU A 129 4.88 5.29 -14.62
C LEU A 129 4.78 5.34 -13.07
N LEU A 130 3.56 5.39 -12.53
CA LEU A 130 3.35 5.37 -11.07
C LEU A 130 3.84 4.04 -10.45
N VAL A 131 3.57 2.92 -11.10
CA VAL A 131 4.07 1.60 -10.66
C VAL A 131 5.59 1.58 -10.70
N ALA A 132 6.21 2.06 -11.79
CA ALA A 132 7.67 2.11 -11.90
C ALA A 132 8.30 2.98 -10.80
N ILE A 133 7.72 4.14 -10.51
CA ILE A 133 8.18 5.03 -9.42
C ILE A 133 8.05 4.34 -8.07
N ALA A 134 6.89 3.74 -7.77
CA ALA A 134 6.67 3.04 -6.50
C ALA A 134 7.66 1.89 -6.32
N VAL A 135 7.88 1.07 -7.36
CA VAL A 135 8.86 -0.04 -7.33
C VAL A 135 10.28 0.49 -7.16
N ALA A 136 10.67 1.53 -7.90
CA ALA A 136 11.99 2.14 -7.76
C ALA A 136 12.22 2.68 -6.33
N MET A 137 11.24 3.37 -5.74
CA MET A 137 11.31 3.83 -4.35
C MET A 137 11.38 2.67 -3.35
N SER A 138 10.58 1.63 -3.56
CA SER A 138 10.55 0.42 -2.73
C SER A 138 11.94 -0.21 -2.64
N ILE A 139 12.62 -0.33 -3.79
CA ILE A 139 13.96 -0.91 -3.88
C ILE A 139 15.02 0.07 -3.34
N ALA A 140 14.97 1.34 -3.73
CA ALA A 140 15.99 2.33 -3.38
C ALA A 140 16.03 2.64 -1.87
N LEU A 141 14.89 2.55 -1.19
CA LEU A 141 14.76 2.82 0.24
C LEU A 141 14.80 1.54 1.09
N ALA A 142 15.04 0.38 0.47
CA ALA A 142 15.22 -0.87 1.20
C ALA A 142 16.42 -0.75 2.14
N GLY A 143 16.18 -0.86 3.45
CA GLY A 143 17.21 -0.77 4.49
C GLY A 143 17.50 0.64 5.05
N GLN A 144 16.74 1.68 4.66
CA GLN A 144 16.91 3.03 5.23
C GLN A 144 16.10 3.31 6.51
N GLY A 145 15.22 2.40 6.93
CA GLY A 145 14.35 2.60 8.10
C GLY A 145 15.06 2.53 9.46
N ASP A 146 16.29 2.02 9.52
CA ASP A 146 17.08 1.84 10.76
C ASP A 146 18.26 2.82 10.88
N GLN A 147 18.44 3.74 9.93
CA GLN A 147 19.46 4.77 10.10
C GLN A 147 19.01 5.73 11.20
N GLU A 148 19.62 5.60 12.38
CA GLU A 148 19.54 6.59 13.45
C GLU A 148 19.70 7.97 12.82
N SER A 149 18.62 8.75 12.83
CA SER A 149 18.61 10.13 12.33
C SER A 149 19.61 10.94 13.16
N GLY A 150 20.85 10.99 12.68
CA GLY A 150 21.92 11.84 13.19
C GLY A 150 22.25 11.60 14.66
N SER A 151 23.00 10.55 14.99
CA SER A 151 23.89 10.65 16.14
C SER A 151 24.94 11.71 15.79
N LEU A 152 24.64 12.98 16.10
CA LEU A 152 25.65 14.02 16.26
C LEU A 152 26.52 13.58 17.44
N SER A 153 27.54 12.77 17.13
CA SER A 153 28.61 12.44 18.05
C SER A 153 29.29 13.76 18.43
N LEU A 154 28.89 14.32 19.56
CA LEU A 154 29.57 15.46 20.14
C LEU A 154 31.03 15.05 20.37
N PRO A 155 32.02 15.87 19.97
CA PRO A 155 33.41 15.58 20.27
C PRO A 155 33.59 15.49 21.79
N PRO A 156 34.46 14.56 22.28
CA PRO A 156 34.69 14.41 23.71
C PRO A 156 35.24 15.71 24.34
N PRO A 157 34.99 15.94 25.65
CA PRO A 157 35.35 17.18 26.35
C PRO A 157 36.86 17.45 26.41
#